data_AF-A0A0M9FVD0-F1
#
_entry.id   AF-A0A0M9FVD0-F1
#
_cell.length_a   1.000
_cell.length_b   1.000
_cell.length_c   1.000
_cell.angle_alpha   90.00
_cell.angle_beta   90.00
_cell.angle_gamma   90.00
#
_symmetry.space_group_name_H-M   'P 1'
#
loop_
_entity.id
_entity.type
_entity.pdbx_description
1 polymer ?
#
loop_
_entity_poly.entity_id
_entity_poly.type
_entity_poly.pdbx_seq_one_letter_code
_entity_poly.pdbx_strand_id
1 'polypeptide(L)'
;MPVELKLKNSSSTKSAKRRSKRDSSRNKDTKKSVDNDGQCGSDTLPEPIRYLGGKQRTDFQRSKHHKHFEELTTVICASSHPLRALAATEASAANTAGRRGANPASVGPSPSSPAFSAYAFPILSVGYLARAMGLNVSNEQVASIVELIEEGGVSTGFVDKRKLEHVLVDALLTGTIGGSTLREFAVAAAASSEEANVGKLSLERLERFAPSLCARDSDATLLRAFEALDMGRKGYLELLDLQATLAAGGERFSSEEVDEMWMAMRDPETDRIYYRDFADVLARE
;
A
#
# COMPACT_ATOMS: atom_id res chain seq x y z
N MET A 1 61.00 12.30 -10.55
CA MET A 1 62.07 12.31 -9.54
C MET A 1 61.50 12.93 -8.26
N PRO A 2 61.53 12.23 -7.12
CA PRO A 2 60.60 12.42 -6.00
C PRO A 2 61.16 13.34 -4.92
N VAL A 3 60.27 13.90 -4.10
CA VAL A 3 60.61 14.42 -2.77
C VAL A 3 59.58 13.86 -1.79
N GLU A 4 59.97 12.78 -1.11
CA GLU A 4 59.39 12.38 0.18
C GLU A 4 59.68 13.47 1.22
N LEU A 5 58.85 13.59 2.26
CA LEU A 5 59.32 13.60 3.66
C LEU A 5 58.14 13.65 4.66
N LYS A 6 58.12 12.60 5.49
CA LYS A 6 57.85 12.54 6.94
C LYS A 6 56.44 12.72 7.51
N LEU A 7 55.93 11.56 7.93
CA LEU A 7 55.15 11.33 9.14
C LEU A 7 55.67 12.08 10.38
N LYS A 8 54.73 12.57 11.20
CA LYS A 8 54.87 12.68 12.66
C LYS A 8 53.63 12.12 13.34
N ASN A 9 53.85 11.03 14.09
CA ASN A 9 52.99 10.53 15.15
C ASN A 9 53.28 11.26 16.46
N SER A 10 52.25 11.53 17.25
CA SER A 10 52.27 11.59 18.73
C SER A 10 50.82 11.73 19.21
N SER A 11 50.15 10.66 19.64
CA SER A 11 50.18 10.04 20.97
C SER A 11 49.45 10.83 22.07
N SER A 12 48.48 10.14 22.69
CA SER A 12 48.35 9.93 24.14
C SER A 12 47.16 10.57 24.90
N THR A 13 46.23 9.67 25.27
CA THR A 13 45.81 9.35 26.66
C THR A 13 44.56 9.96 27.32
N LYS A 14 43.96 9.06 28.14
CA LYS A 14 43.05 9.21 29.31
C LYS A 14 41.55 9.09 29.00
N SER A 15 40.91 7.93 29.19
CA SER A 15 40.57 7.24 30.46
C SER A 15 39.70 8.08 31.40
N ALA A 16 38.41 7.74 31.52
CA ALA A 16 37.66 7.87 32.78
C ALA A 16 36.39 7.01 32.77
N LYS A 17 36.46 5.98 33.60
CA LYS A 17 35.46 5.00 34.00
C LYS A 17 34.60 5.61 35.11
N ARG A 18 33.27 5.61 34.97
CA ARG A 18 32.36 5.86 36.12
C ARG A 18 31.31 4.75 36.22
N ARG A 19 31.54 3.87 37.20
CA ARG A 19 30.57 2.99 37.85
C ARG A 19 29.93 3.74 39.02
N SER A 20 28.64 3.51 39.25
CA SER A 20 27.88 3.65 40.52
C SER A 20 26.45 3.21 40.16
N LYS A 21 25.82 2.09 40.55
CA LYS A 21 25.72 1.31 41.80
C LYS A 21 25.28 2.10 43.05
N ARG A 22 23.96 2.11 43.27
CA ARG A 22 23.23 2.00 44.56
C ARG A 22 21.82 1.51 44.20
N ASP A 23 21.43 0.26 44.47
CA ASP A 23 21.07 -0.36 45.77
C ASP A 23 19.99 0.39 46.54
N SER A 24 18.79 -0.20 46.62
CA SER A 24 18.29 -0.92 47.80
C SER A 24 16.81 -0.67 48.17
N SER A 25 16.09 -1.80 48.29
CA SER A 25 15.03 -2.10 49.28
C SER A 25 13.65 -1.44 49.06
N ARG A 26 12.50 -2.03 49.40
CA ARG A 26 12.21 -3.07 50.41
C ARG A 26 10.75 -3.56 50.26
N ASN A 27 10.56 -4.87 50.41
CA ASN A 27 9.43 -5.64 50.98
C ASN A 27 7.98 -5.09 50.93
N LYS A 28 7.03 -5.96 50.53
CA LYS A 28 6.30 -6.80 51.52
C LYS A 28 5.39 -7.84 50.87
N ASP A 29 5.47 -9.02 51.47
CA ASP A 29 4.59 -10.17 51.39
C ASP A 29 3.10 -9.83 51.54
N THR A 30 2.23 -10.56 50.85
CA THR A 30 1.14 -11.27 51.54
C THR A 30 0.72 -12.52 50.76
N LYS A 31 0.90 -13.63 51.46
CA LYS A 31 0.53 -15.01 51.15
C LYS A 31 -0.95 -15.19 51.47
N LYS A 32 -1.75 -15.77 50.56
CA LYS A 32 -2.97 -16.49 50.94
C LYS A 32 -3.24 -17.64 49.97
N SER A 33 -2.84 -18.83 50.41
CA SER A 33 -3.26 -20.14 49.92
C SER A 33 -4.57 -20.52 50.61
N VAL A 34 -5.56 -20.99 49.86
CA VAL A 34 -6.52 -22.00 50.30
C VAL A 34 -6.82 -22.89 49.10
N ASP A 35 -6.48 -24.16 49.25
CA ASP A 35 -6.78 -25.28 48.36
C ASP A 35 -8.30 -25.57 48.31
N ASN A 36 -8.84 -25.95 47.15
CA ASN A 36 -9.53 -27.23 47.06
C ASN A 36 -9.81 -27.70 45.63
N ASP A 37 -9.86 -29.03 45.51
CA ASP A 37 -9.76 -29.89 44.34
C ASP A 37 -10.86 -29.80 43.27
N GLY A 38 -10.42 -29.92 42.01
CA GLY A 38 -10.86 -31.02 41.14
C GLY A 38 -12.11 -30.84 40.26
N GLN A 39 -11.91 -30.44 38.99
CA GLN A 39 -12.49 -31.14 37.82
C GLN A 39 -12.02 -30.59 36.45
N CYS A 40 -11.36 -31.49 35.70
CA CYS A 40 -11.49 -31.77 34.27
C CYS A 40 -11.84 -30.64 33.28
N GLY A 41 -10.80 -30.08 32.65
CA GLY A 41 -10.65 -29.96 31.19
C GLY A 41 -11.81 -29.46 30.34
N SER A 42 -11.86 -28.14 30.13
CA SER A 42 -12.07 -27.55 28.80
C SER A 42 -11.49 -26.14 28.82
N ASP A 43 -10.48 -25.90 27.98
CA ASP A 43 -9.82 -24.61 27.77
C ASP A 43 -10.81 -23.55 27.26
N THR A 44 -11.52 -22.90 28.17
CA THR A 44 -12.12 -21.59 27.91
C THR A 44 -11.12 -20.53 28.32
N LEU A 45 -10.28 -20.14 27.35
CA LEU A 45 -9.53 -18.89 27.41
C LEU A 45 -10.50 -17.73 27.72
N PRO A 46 -10.17 -16.82 28.64
CA PRO A 46 -11.02 -15.68 28.92
C PRO A 46 -11.12 -14.80 27.67
N GLU A 47 -12.37 -14.52 27.24
CA GLU A 47 -12.64 -13.61 26.14
C GLU A 47 -11.84 -12.30 26.34
N PRO A 48 -11.02 -11.87 25.36
CA PRO A 48 -10.41 -10.57 25.44
C PRO A 48 -11.53 -9.55 25.27
N ILE A 49 -11.75 -8.80 26.34
CA ILE A 49 -12.53 -7.57 26.45
C ILE A 49 -12.64 -6.90 25.07
N ARG A 50 -13.76 -7.16 24.38
CA ARG A 50 -14.21 -6.36 23.24
C ARG A 50 -14.56 -5.00 23.78
N TYR A 51 -13.54 -4.14 23.91
CA TYR A 51 -13.70 -2.72 24.17
C TYR A 51 -14.74 -2.19 23.18
N LEU A 52 -15.76 -1.52 23.72
CA LEU A 52 -16.91 -0.89 23.04
C LEU A 52 -16.54 0.22 22.02
N GLY A 53 -15.32 0.20 21.47
CA GLY A 53 -14.85 1.06 20.39
C GLY A 53 -14.43 0.31 19.12
N GLY A 54 -14.50 -1.03 19.08
CA GLY A 54 -14.00 -1.85 17.96
C GLY A 54 -14.68 -1.57 16.62
N LYS A 55 -16.01 -1.74 16.53
CA LYS A 55 -16.75 -1.54 15.26
C LYS A 55 -16.78 -0.08 14.80
N GLN A 56 -17.08 0.85 15.71
CA GLN A 56 -17.14 2.28 15.40
C GLN A 56 -15.80 2.83 14.86
N ARG A 57 -14.66 2.37 15.41
CA ARG A 57 -13.34 2.77 14.93
C ARG A 57 -13.02 2.16 13.56
N THR A 58 -13.38 0.90 13.31
CA THR A 58 -13.17 0.26 12.01
C THR A 58 -14.05 0.88 10.93
N ASP A 59 -15.28 1.26 11.26
CA ASP A 59 -16.22 1.90 10.33
C ASP A 59 -15.77 3.32 9.98
N PHE A 60 -15.28 4.07 10.97
CA PHE A 60 -14.67 5.39 10.75
C PHE A 60 -13.42 5.31 9.87
N GLN A 61 -12.51 4.37 10.14
CA GLN A 61 -11.32 4.15 9.32
C GLN A 61 -11.69 3.73 7.89
N ARG A 62 -12.64 2.80 7.73
CA ARG A 62 -13.15 2.37 6.43
C ARG A 62 -13.74 3.54 5.64
N SER A 63 -14.54 4.39 6.30
CA SER A 63 -15.11 5.59 5.67
C SER A 63 -14.02 6.60 5.26
N LYS A 64 -12.98 6.79 6.07
CA LYS A 64 -11.83 7.62 5.73
C LYS A 64 -11.12 7.10 4.47
N HIS A 65 -10.83 5.79 4.41
CA HIS A 65 -10.17 5.18 3.26
C HIS A 65 -11.03 5.17 2.00
N HIS A 66 -12.35 4.98 2.14
CA HIS A 66 -13.30 5.11 1.05
C HIS A 66 -13.27 6.52 0.45
N LYS A 67 -13.32 7.55 1.29
CA LYS A 67 -13.23 8.94 0.83
C LYS A 67 -11.92 9.24 0.11
N HIS A 68 -10.81 8.75 0.66
CA HIS A 68 -9.48 8.89 0.04
C HIS A 68 -9.42 8.21 -1.33
N PHE A 69 -9.98 7.00 -1.46
CA PHE A 69 -10.09 6.29 -2.74
C PHE A 69 -10.89 7.07 -3.78
N GLU A 70 -12.04 7.63 -3.40
CA GLU A 70 -12.87 8.45 -4.29
C GLU A 70 -12.15 9.71 -4.77
N GLU A 71 -11.44 10.40 -3.87
CA GLU A 71 -10.63 11.58 -4.19
C GLU A 71 -9.51 11.23 -5.20
N LEU A 72 -8.73 10.19 -4.94
CA LEU A 72 -7.63 9.77 -5.82
C LEU A 72 -8.11 9.25 -7.17
N THR A 73 -9.14 8.41 -7.19
CA THR A 73 -9.68 7.89 -8.46
C THR A 73 -10.20 9.02 -9.35
N THR A 74 -10.80 10.06 -8.77
CA THR A 74 -11.23 11.25 -9.52
C THR A 74 -10.05 11.96 -10.17
N VAL A 75 -8.96 12.19 -9.42
CA VAL A 75 -7.75 12.86 -9.92
C VAL A 75 -7.04 12.04 -11.00
N ILE A 76 -6.89 10.74 -10.78
CA ILE A 76 -6.20 9.83 -11.72
C ILE A 76 -7.01 9.68 -13.02
N CYS A 77 -8.32 9.56 -12.93
CA CYS A 77 -9.16 9.52 -14.13
C CYS A 77 -9.10 10.85 -14.88
N ALA A 78 -9.19 11.99 -14.20
CA ALA A 78 -9.11 13.31 -14.82
C ALA A 78 -7.78 13.57 -15.57
N SER A 79 -6.66 13.13 -15.00
CA SER A 79 -5.32 13.25 -15.60
C SER A 79 -5.07 12.27 -16.76
N SER A 80 -5.78 11.14 -16.80
CA SER A 80 -5.66 10.13 -17.86
C SER A 80 -6.52 10.41 -19.10
N HIS A 81 -7.51 11.32 -19.01
CA HIS A 81 -8.43 11.63 -20.09
C HIS A 81 -7.91 12.50 -21.27
N PRO A 82 -7.00 13.47 -21.11
CA PRO A 82 -6.60 14.31 -22.25
C PRO A 82 -5.79 13.56 -23.33
N LEU A 83 -5.13 12.45 -23.01
CA LEU A 83 -4.32 11.70 -23.98
C LEU A 83 -5.14 10.70 -24.85
N ARG A 84 -6.36 10.34 -24.44
CA ARG A 84 -7.16 9.32 -25.15
C ARG A 84 -8.22 9.92 -26.08
N ALA A 85 -8.58 11.20 -25.91
CA ALA A 85 -9.44 11.92 -26.85
C ALA A 85 -8.83 12.03 -28.26
N LEU A 86 -7.49 12.01 -28.37
CA LEU A 86 -6.77 12.00 -29.65
C LEU A 86 -6.67 10.60 -30.27
N ALA A 87 -6.61 9.54 -29.46
CA ALA A 87 -6.57 8.16 -29.95
C ALA A 87 -7.93 7.65 -30.46
N ALA A 88 -9.04 8.15 -29.91
CA ALA A 88 -10.39 7.77 -30.36
C ALA A 88 -10.77 8.37 -31.73
N THR A 89 -10.14 9.48 -32.13
CA THR A 89 -10.36 10.10 -33.45
C THR A 89 -9.69 9.37 -34.60
N GLU A 90 -8.65 8.56 -34.37
CA GLU A 90 -7.97 7.81 -35.43
C GLU A 90 -8.58 6.42 -35.66
N ALA A 91 -9.21 5.81 -34.65
CA ALA A 91 -9.81 4.48 -34.76
C ALA A 91 -11.19 4.46 -35.46
N SER A 92 -11.85 5.61 -35.64
CA SER A 92 -13.18 5.70 -36.27
C SER A 92 -13.14 5.79 -37.81
N ALA A 93 -11.96 5.88 -38.43
CA ALA A 93 -11.83 6.06 -39.88
C ALA A 93 -11.70 4.74 -40.68
N ALA A 94 -11.58 3.59 -40.01
CA ALA A 94 -11.32 2.31 -40.67
C ALA A 94 -12.23 1.20 -40.14
N ASN A 95 -13.51 1.21 -40.51
CA ASN A 95 -14.31 -0.03 -40.67
C ASN A 95 -15.68 0.25 -41.29
N THR A 96 -15.72 0.34 -42.62
CA THR A 96 -16.97 0.29 -43.39
C THR A 96 -16.84 -0.79 -44.46
N ALA A 97 -16.94 -2.06 -44.08
CA ALA A 97 -17.34 -3.13 -45.01
C ALA A 97 -17.60 -4.47 -44.27
N GLY A 98 -18.84 -4.94 -44.33
CA GLY A 98 -19.07 -6.37 -44.58
C GLY A 98 -19.64 -7.23 -43.46
N ARG A 99 -20.88 -7.68 -43.73
CA ARG A 99 -21.46 -9.02 -43.52
C ARG A 99 -22.36 -9.28 -42.30
N ARG A 100 -23.49 -9.89 -42.69
CA ARG A 100 -24.66 -10.36 -41.96
C ARG A 100 -24.37 -11.63 -41.14
N GLY A 101 -25.06 -11.73 -40.00
CA GLY A 101 -25.63 -12.97 -39.47
C GLY A 101 -24.96 -13.54 -38.22
N ALA A 102 -25.66 -13.46 -37.06
CA ALA A 102 -25.87 -14.56 -36.09
C ALA A 102 -26.40 -14.03 -34.73
N ASN A 103 -27.38 -14.77 -34.20
CA ASN A 103 -27.78 -15.04 -32.80
C ASN A 103 -27.70 -13.99 -31.66
N PRO A 104 -28.72 -13.90 -30.79
CA PRO A 104 -28.66 -13.11 -29.55
C PRO A 104 -28.08 -13.96 -28.41
N ALA A 105 -26.82 -13.72 -28.05
CA ALA A 105 -26.24 -14.20 -26.80
C ALA A 105 -25.47 -13.07 -26.11
N SER A 106 -25.91 -12.76 -24.88
CA SER A 106 -25.24 -11.96 -23.85
C SER A 106 -24.47 -10.72 -24.32
N VAL A 107 -25.19 -9.63 -24.55
CA VAL A 107 -24.60 -8.29 -24.68
C VAL A 107 -24.21 -7.81 -23.27
N GLY A 108 -22.93 -7.96 -22.92
CA GLY A 108 -22.33 -7.11 -21.89
C GLY A 108 -22.44 -5.64 -22.33
N PRO A 109 -22.52 -4.68 -21.38
CA PRO A 109 -22.73 -3.28 -21.71
C PRO A 109 -21.62 -2.77 -22.65
N SER A 110 -22.03 -2.14 -23.75
CA SER A 110 -21.13 -1.59 -24.75
C SER A 110 -20.25 -0.47 -24.15
N PRO A 111 -18.95 -0.41 -24.53
CA PRO A 111 -17.98 0.55 -23.99
C PRO A 111 -18.27 2.02 -24.33
N SER A 112 -19.32 2.30 -25.10
CA SER A 112 -19.80 3.63 -25.47
C SER A 112 -20.98 4.14 -24.64
N SER A 113 -21.45 3.37 -23.65
CA SER A 113 -22.52 3.81 -22.75
C SER A 113 -21.96 4.73 -21.64
N PRO A 114 -22.58 5.88 -21.34
CA PRO A 114 -22.14 6.79 -20.27
C PRO A 114 -22.11 6.11 -18.88
N ALA A 115 -22.82 4.99 -18.70
CA ALA A 115 -22.77 4.18 -17.49
C ALA A 115 -21.47 3.35 -17.36
N PHE A 116 -20.82 2.97 -18.46
CA PHE A 116 -19.58 2.18 -18.44
C PHE A 116 -18.39 3.02 -17.91
N SER A 117 -18.33 4.30 -18.31
CA SER A 117 -17.28 5.22 -17.88
C SER A 117 -17.32 5.55 -16.38
N ALA A 118 -18.47 5.38 -15.71
CA ALA A 118 -18.60 5.71 -14.29
C ALA A 118 -17.97 4.63 -13.38
N TYR A 119 -17.89 3.39 -13.86
CA TYR A 119 -17.42 2.24 -13.07
C TYR A 119 -16.11 1.63 -13.59
N ALA A 120 -15.60 2.09 -14.73
CA ALA A 120 -14.35 1.61 -15.31
C ALA A 120 -13.16 2.42 -14.79
N PHE A 121 -12.14 1.73 -14.27
CA PHE A 121 -10.87 2.31 -13.87
C PHE A 121 -9.71 1.71 -14.69
N PRO A 122 -8.76 2.51 -15.22
CA PRO A 122 -7.70 1.98 -16.07
C PRO A 122 -6.78 0.99 -15.35
N ILE A 123 -6.51 -0.18 -15.94
CA ILE A 123 -5.64 -1.21 -15.34
C ILE A 123 -4.24 -0.69 -15.04
N LEU A 124 -3.67 0.08 -15.98
CA LEU A 124 -2.32 0.64 -15.83
C LEU A 124 -2.22 1.60 -14.63
N SER A 125 -3.34 2.17 -14.20
CA SER A 125 -3.41 3.11 -13.08
C SER A 125 -3.61 2.42 -11.73
N VAL A 126 -3.86 1.10 -11.70
CA VAL A 126 -4.15 0.37 -10.44
C VAL A 126 -2.96 0.38 -9.50
N GLY A 127 -1.75 0.16 -10.00
CA GLY A 127 -0.53 0.20 -9.19
C GLY A 127 -0.28 1.59 -8.60
N TYR A 128 -0.44 2.64 -9.41
CA TYR A 128 -0.33 4.03 -8.95
C TYR A 128 -1.34 4.36 -7.86
N LEU A 129 -2.61 3.98 -8.04
CA LEU A 129 -3.65 4.20 -7.04
C LEU A 129 -3.35 3.44 -5.74
N ALA A 130 -2.97 2.18 -5.80
CA ALA A 130 -2.66 1.38 -4.62
C ALA A 130 -1.49 1.99 -3.82
N ARG A 131 -0.44 2.44 -4.50
CA ARG A 131 0.72 3.11 -3.86
C ARG A 131 0.36 4.48 -3.31
N ALA A 132 -0.42 5.28 -4.03
CA ALA A 132 -0.91 6.57 -3.56
C ALA A 132 -1.82 6.45 -2.33
N MET A 133 -2.58 5.35 -2.25
CA MET A 133 -3.36 4.97 -1.06
C MET A 133 -2.48 4.53 0.13
N GLY A 134 -1.18 4.33 -0.09
CA GLY A 134 -0.22 3.94 0.94
C GLY A 134 0.07 2.44 1.03
N LEU A 135 -0.36 1.64 0.06
CA LEU A 135 -0.04 0.20 0.03
C LEU A 135 1.33 -0.04 -0.60
N ASN A 136 2.13 -0.90 0.01
CA ASN A 136 3.39 -1.34 -0.57
C ASN A 136 3.15 -2.56 -1.45
N VAL A 137 2.82 -2.31 -2.73
CA VAL A 137 2.51 -3.36 -3.70
C VAL A 137 3.57 -3.46 -4.80
N SER A 138 4.08 -4.68 -4.97
CA SER A 138 4.92 -5.05 -6.12
C SER A 138 4.08 -5.18 -7.40
N ASN A 139 4.73 -5.15 -8.57
CA ASN A 139 4.05 -5.32 -9.85
C ASN A 139 3.35 -6.68 -9.98
N GLU A 140 3.89 -7.73 -9.36
CA GLU A 140 3.25 -9.06 -9.28
C GLU A 140 1.97 -9.01 -8.44
N GLN A 141 1.97 -8.28 -7.32
CA GLN A 141 0.79 -8.08 -6.50
C GLN A 141 -0.26 -7.21 -7.20
N VAL A 142 0.16 -6.19 -7.96
CA VAL A 142 -0.76 -5.39 -8.79
C VAL A 142 -1.42 -6.28 -9.84
N ALA A 143 -0.68 -7.14 -10.52
CA ALA A 143 -1.24 -8.11 -11.45
C ALA A 143 -2.23 -9.05 -10.76
N SER A 144 -1.91 -9.51 -9.55
CA SER A 144 -2.79 -10.34 -8.73
C SER A 144 -4.08 -9.62 -8.34
N ILE A 145 -4.02 -8.32 -7.99
CA ILE A 145 -5.21 -7.49 -7.72
C ILE A 145 -6.09 -7.40 -8.96
N VAL A 146 -5.50 -7.12 -10.13
CA VAL A 146 -6.24 -7.01 -11.40
C VAL A 146 -6.89 -8.34 -11.75
N GLU A 147 -6.15 -9.44 -11.62
CA GLU A 147 -6.66 -10.79 -11.86
C GLU A 147 -7.84 -11.13 -10.93
N LEU A 148 -7.75 -10.74 -9.65
CA LEU A 148 -8.83 -10.95 -8.70
C LEU A 148 -10.12 -10.21 -9.10
N ILE A 149 -10.01 -9.07 -9.77
CA ILE A 149 -11.12 -8.18 -10.13
C ILE A 149 -11.70 -8.49 -11.52
N GLU A 150 -10.86 -8.72 -12.54
CA GLU A 150 -11.31 -9.01 -13.90
C GLU A 150 -11.93 -10.41 -13.98
N GLU A 151 -13.25 -10.49 -14.17
CA GLU A 151 -13.95 -11.75 -14.43
C GLU A 151 -13.46 -12.34 -15.77
N GLY A 152 -13.05 -13.61 -15.76
CA GLY A 152 -12.23 -14.24 -16.81
C GLY A 152 -12.61 -13.86 -18.24
N GLY A 153 -11.66 -13.28 -18.96
CA GLY A 153 -11.81 -12.80 -20.33
C GLY A 153 -10.52 -12.18 -20.85
N VAL A 154 -10.55 -11.68 -22.09
CA VAL A 154 -9.48 -10.83 -22.62
C VAL A 154 -9.49 -9.54 -21.81
N SER A 155 -8.32 -9.12 -21.31
CA SER A 155 -8.21 -7.90 -20.51
C SER A 155 -8.87 -6.73 -21.24
N THR A 156 -9.82 -6.09 -20.57
CA THR A 156 -10.59 -5.01 -21.18
C THR A 156 -9.80 -3.69 -21.18
N GLY A 157 -8.65 -3.67 -20.52
CA GLY A 157 -7.90 -2.45 -20.20
C GLY A 157 -8.46 -1.69 -19.00
N PHE A 158 -9.56 -2.16 -18.41
CA PHE A 158 -10.25 -1.53 -17.28
C PHE A 158 -10.66 -2.55 -16.21
N VAL A 159 -10.71 -2.11 -14.96
CA VAL A 159 -11.26 -2.84 -13.82
C VAL A 159 -12.50 -2.15 -13.28
N ASP A 160 -13.37 -2.91 -12.64
CA ASP A 160 -14.52 -2.36 -11.92
C ASP A 160 -14.04 -1.58 -10.69
N LYS A 161 -14.35 -0.29 -10.66
CA LYS A 161 -13.96 0.65 -9.60
C LYS A 161 -14.46 0.21 -8.22
N ARG A 162 -15.67 -0.35 -8.11
CA ARG A 162 -16.23 -0.80 -6.83
C ARG A 162 -15.51 -2.03 -6.30
N LYS A 163 -15.20 -2.98 -7.19
CA LYS A 163 -14.41 -4.17 -6.81
C LYS A 163 -13.01 -3.77 -6.38
N LEU A 164 -12.38 -2.85 -7.11
CA LEU A 164 -11.06 -2.33 -6.78
C LEU A 164 -11.06 -1.63 -5.41
N GLU A 165 -12.07 -0.79 -5.16
CA GLU A 165 -12.24 -0.13 -3.87
C GLU A 165 -12.29 -1.14 -2.71
N HIS A 166 -13.13 -2.16 -2.82
CA HIS A 166 -13.24 -3.19 -1.78
C HIS A 166 -11.91 -3.89 -1.51
N VAL A 167 -11.16 -4.25 -2.56
CA VAL A 167 -9.85 -4.89 -2.44
C VAL A 167 -8.86 -3.96 -1.74
N LEU A 168 -8.73 -2.70 -2.20
CA LEU A 168 -7.72 -1.78 -1.67
C LEU A 168 -8.04 -1.30 -0.25
N VAL A 169 -9.31 -1.02 0.05
CA VAL A 169 -9.72 -0.59 1.39
C VAL A 169 -9.57 -1.74 2.40
N ASP A 170 -9.88 -2.98 2.01
CA ASP A 170 -9.65 -4.14 2.87
C ASP A 170 -8.14 -4.40 3.08
N ALA A 171 -7.34 -4.27 2.02
CA ALA A 171 -5.89 -4.37 2.09
C ALA A 171 -5.28 -3.30 3.03
N LEU A 172 -5.80 -2.08 3.05
CA LEU A 172 -5.35 -1.04 3.98
C LEU A 172 -5.68 -1.35 5.44
N LEU A 173 -6.85 -1.94 5.70
CA LEU A 173 -7.28 -2.26 7.05
C LEU A 173 -6.59 -3.50 7.61
N THR A 174 -6.25 -4.46 6.75
CA THR A 174 -5.68 -5.76 7.16
C THR A 174 -4.20 -5.93 6.88
N GLY A 175 -3.62 -5.09 6.01
CA GLY A 175 -2.29 -5.28 5.47
C GLY A 175 -2.17 -6.43 4.47
N THR A 176 -3.29 -7.05 4.06
CA THR A 176 -3.29 -8.23 3.18
C THR A 176 -4.23 -8.08 1.99
N ILE A 177 -3.74 -8.37 0.79
CA ILE A 177 -4.57 -8.46 -0.41
C ILE A 177 -5.23 -9.84 -0.41
N GLY A 178 -6.56 -9.89 -0.55
CA GLY A 178 -7.30 -11.14 -0.67
C GLY A 178 -7.43 -11.94 0.63
N GLY A 179 -7.36 -11.28 1.78
CA GLY A 179 -7.45 -11.89 3.11
C GLY A 179 -8.83 -12.45 3.47
N SER A 180 -8.94 -12.99 4.69
CA SER A 180 -10.16 -13.62 5.19
C SER A 180 -11.33 -12.63 5.36
N THR A 181 -11.04 -11.37 5.69
CA THR A 181 -12.05 -10.30 5.81
C THR A 181 -12.75 -10.02 4.49
N LEU A 182 -11.99 -9.98 3.38
CA LEU A 182 -12.55 -9.84 2.04
C LEU A 182 -13.42 -11.05 1.68
N ARG A 183 -13.04 -12.26 2.14
CA ARG A 183 -13.82 -13.50 1.94
C ARG A 183 -15.14 -13.45 2.70
N GLU A 184 -15.11 -13.06 3.97
CA GLU A 184 -16.31 -12.88 4.79
C GLU A 184 -17.25 -11.84 4.17
N PHE A 185 -16.70 -10.73 3.65
CA PHE A 185 -17.49 -9.72 2.95
C PHE A 185 -18.14 -10.27 1.68
N ALA A 186 -17.40 -11.04 0.87
CA ALA A 186 -17.94 -11.68 -0.33
C ALA A 186 -19.05 -12.70 -0.01
N VAL A 187 -18.88 -13.51 1.05
CA VAL A 187 -19.90 -14.46 1.53
C VAL A 187 -21.16 -13.72 2.02
N ALA A 188 -20.99 -12.67 2.82
CA ALA A 188 -22.11 -11.86 3.31
C ALA A 188 -22.86 -11.18 2.14
N ALA A 189 -22.13 -10.69 1.13
CA ALA A 189 -22.70 -10.09 -0.07
C ALA A 189 -23.39 -11.13 -0.97
N ALA A 190 -22.95 -12.39 -0.99
CA ALA A 190 -23.63 -13.48 -1.69
C ALA A 190 -24.93 -13.89 -0.99
N ALA A 191 -24.98 -13.80 0.34
CA ALA A 191 -26.18 -14.09 1.13
C ALA A 191 -27.25 -13.00 1.03
N SER A 192 -26.88 -11.75 0.72
CA SER A 192 -27.84 -10.66 0.47
C SER A 192 -28.35 -10.71 -0.98
N SER A 193 -29.61 -11.14 -1.14
CA SER A 193 -30.33 -11.27 -2.41
C SER A 193 -30.75 -9.92 -3.04
N GLU A 194 -29.96 -8.86 -2.85
CA GLU A 194 -30.22 -7.58 -3.51
C GLU A 194 -29.70 -7.62 -4.96
N GLU A 195 -30.60 -7.39 -5.92
CA GLU A 195 -30.46 -7.52 -7.37
C GLU A 195 -29.46 -6.55 -8.04
N ALA A 196 -28.64 -5.83 -7.29
CA ALA A 196 -27.54 -5.04 -7.82
C ALA A 196 -26.24 -5.86 -7.83
N ASN A 197 -26.16 -6.86 -8.71
CA ASN A 197 -24.98 -7.74 -8.86
C ASN A 197 -23.73 -7.02 -9.45
N VAL A 198 -23.75 -5.69 -9.54
CA VAL A 198 -22.69 -4.85 -10.12
C VAL A 198 -21.70 -4.46 -9.03
N GLY A 199 -20.64 -5.25 -8.88
CA GLY A 199 -19.52 -4.95 -7.98
C GLY A 199 -19.17 -6.03 -6.96
N LYS A 200 -19.79 -7.22 -7.00
CA LYS A 200 -19.44 -8.32 -6.09
C LYS A 200 -18.17 -9.04 -6.57
N LEU A 201 -17.23 -9.30 -5.66
CA LEU A 201 -16.07 -10.15 -5.93
C LEU A 201 -16.52 -11.61 -6.00
N SER A 202 -15.93 -12.39 -6.90
CA SER A 202 -16.26 -13.81 -7.04
C SER A 202 -15.68 -14.62 -5.87
N LEU A 203 -16.56 -15.26 -5.09
CA LEU A 203 -16.16 -16.07 -3.94
C LEU A 203 -15.20 -17.18 -4.35
N GLU A 204 -15.51 -17.90 -5.44
CA GLU A 204 -14.67 -19.00 -5.93
C GLU A 204 -13.24 -18.57 -6.28
N ARG A 205 -13.07 -17.34 -6.77
CA ARG A 205 -11.74 -16.84 -7.13
C ARG A 205 -10.99 -16.41 -5.89
N LEU A 206 -11.67 -15.78 -4.96
CA LEU A 206 -11.07 -15.38 -3.70
C LEU A 206 -10.65 -16.58 -2.84
N GLU A 207 -11.34 -17.72 -2.95
CA GLU A 207 -10.91 -19.01 -2.36
C GLU A 207 -9.61 -19.54 -2.98
N ARG A 208 -9.49 -19.43 -4.32
CA ARG A 208 -8.29 -19.81 -5.09
C ARG A 208 -7.15 -18.80 -4.96
N PHE A 209 -7.45 -17.57 -4.58
CA PHE A 209 -6.48 -16.50 -4.44
C PHE A 209 -5.63 -16.70 -3.18
N ALA A 210 -4.30 -16.71 -3.36
CA ALA A 210 -3.35 -16.77 -2.26
C ALA A 210 -3.20 -15.37 -1.65
N PRO A 211 -3.54 -15.16 -0.36
CA PRO A 211 -3.38 -13.86 0.27
C PRO A 211 -1.92 -13.41 0.26
N SER A 212 -1.69 -12.12 0.01
CA SER A 212 -0.33 -11.55 0.01
C SER A 212 -0.24 -10.32 0.90
N LEU A 213 0.90 -10.14 1.57
CA LEU A 213 1.16 -9.02 2.47
C LEU A 213 1.51 -7.77 1.65
N CYS A 214 0.83 -6.66 1.93
CA CYS A 214 1.03 -5.36 1.27
C CYS A 214 1.14 -4.21 2.28
N ALA A 215 1.37 -4.56 3.55
CA ALA A 215 1.51 -3.60 4.63
C ALA A 215 2.69 -2.65 4.36
N ARG A 216 2.56 -1.42 4.87
CA ARG A 216 3.65 -0.46 4.87
C ARG A 216 4.85 -1.01 5.62
N ASP A 217 6.03 -0.65 5.13
CA ASP A 217 7.26 -0.93 5.84
C ASP A 217 7.31 -0.14 7.16
N SER A 218 7.87 -0.78 8.18
CA SER A 218 8.11 -0.11 9.46
C SER A 218 9.11 1.03 9.30
N ASP A 219 9.01 2.06 10.16
CA ASP A 219 9.97 3.16 10.25
C ASP A 219 11.44 2.69 10.20
N ALA A 220 11.79 1.66 10.98
CA ALA A 220 13.14 1.08 10.98
C ALA A 220 13.60 0.50 9.63
N THR A 221 12.67 0.01 8.80
CA THR A 221 13.00 -0.50 7.45
C THR A 221 13.17 0.65 6.47
N LEU A 222 12.27 1.64 6.51
CA LEU A 222 12.35 2.85 5.69
C LEU A 222 13.62 3.64 6.00
N LEU A 223 13.94 3.82 7.29
CA LEU A 223 15.15 4.50 7.74
C LEU A 223 16.41 3.81 7.19
N ARG A 224 16.48 2.48 7.27
CA ARG A 224 17.61 1.71 6.71
C ARG A 224 17.71 1.85 5.18
N ALA A 225 16.58 1.96 4.49
CA ALA A 225 16.58 2.20 3.05
C ALA A 225 17.18 3.58 2.73
N PHE A 226 16.77 4.64 3.44
CA PHE A 226 17.35 5.97 3.27
C PHE A 226 18.83 6.04 3.65
N GLU A 227 19.25 5.35 4.71
CA GLU A 227 20.67 5.24 5.08
C GLU A 227 21.50 4.54 4.01
N ALA A 228 20.90 3.64 3.23
CA ALA A 228 21.58 3.02 2.08
C ALA A 228 21.74 3.98 0.89
N LEU A 229 20.85 4.97 0.75
CA LEU A 229 20.97 6.05 -0.24
C LEU A 229 22.03 7.08 0.19
N ASP A 230 22.14 7.35 1.50
CA ASP A 230 23.12 8.26 2.08
C ASP A 230 24.49 7.58 2.25
N MET A 231 25.21 7.39 1.13
CA MET A 231 26.55 6.79 1.13
C MET A 231 27.54 7.52 2.06
N GLY A 232 27.33 8.82 2.29
CA GLY A 232 28.15 9.65 3.17
C GLY A 232 27.78 9.57 4.65
N ARG A 233 26.66 8.94 5.02
CA ARG A 233 26.07 8.94 6.37
C ARG A 233 25.97 10.36 6.94
N LYS A 234 25.59 11.31 6.09
CA LYS A 234 25.42 12.74 6.39
C LYS A 234 24.20 12.99 7.30
N GLY A 235 23.21 12.10 7.29
CA GLY A 235 21.93 12.28 7.99
C GLY A 235 20.90 13.06 7.17
N TYR A 236 21.23 13.39 5.92
CA TYR A 236 20.36 14.06 4.96
C TYR A 236 20.71 13.66 3.53
N LEU A 237 19.74 13.77 2.62
CA LEU A 237 19.93 13.53 1.19
C LEU A 237 19.92 14.85 0.41
N GLU A 238 20.78 14.91 -0.60
CA GLU A 238 20.82 15.98 -1.61
C GLU A 238 20.24 15.45 -2.94
N LEU A 239 19.80 16.36 -3.82
CA LEU A 239 19.17 16.00 -5.09
C LEU A 239 20.03 15.03 -5.93
N LEU A 240 21.35 15.23 -5.94
CA LEU A 240 22.28 14.36 -6.67
C LEU A 240 22.30 12.93 -6.11
N ASP A 241 22.20 12.77 -4.79
CA ASP A 241 22.17 11.44 -4.15
C ASP A 241 20.89 10.69 -4.58
N LEU A 242 19.76 11.42 -4.61
CA LEU A 242 18.45 10.94 -5.07
C LEU A 242 18.47 10.52 -6.54
N GLN A 243 18.93 11.39 -7.43
CA GLN A 243 19.01 11.15 -8.87
C GLN A 243 19.92 9.96 -9.18
N ALA A 244 21.08 9.87 -8.52
CA ALA A 244 22.04 8.80 -8.79
C ALA A 244 21.49 7.41 -8.42
N THR A 245 20.73 7.31 -7.34
CA THR A 245 20.23 6.02 -6.84
C THR A 245 18.90 5.61 -7.47
N LEU A 246 17.95 6.54 -7.62
CA LEU A 246 16.62 6.26 -8.16
C LEU A 246 16.58 6.13 -9.68
N ALA A 247 17.52 6.76 -10.40
CA ALA A 247 17.66 6.53 -11.83
C ALA A 247 18.43 5.23 -12.16
N ALA A 248 19.20 4.69 -11.21
CA ALA A 248 20.05 3.52 -11.44
C ALA A 248 19.44 2.19 -10.95
N GLY A 249 18.65 2.21 -9.87
CA GLY A 249 18.09 1.01 -9.24
C GLY A 249 16.69 0.63 -9.75
N GLY A 250 16.43 -0.68 -9.85
CA GLY A 250 15.08 -1.26 -9.97
C GLY A 250 14.15 -0.59 -10.98
N GLU A 251 12.96 -0.19 -10.51
CA GLU A 251 12.00 0.64 -11.23
C GLU A 251 12.54 2.08 -11.25
N ARG A 252 13.14 2.45 -12.39
CA ARG A 252 13.80 3.73 -12.54
C ARG A 252 12.78 4.85 -12.52
N PHE A 253 13.03 5.84 -11.67
CA PHE A 253 12.27 7.08 -11.71
C PHE A 253 12.72 7.90 -12.92
N SER A 254 11.77 8.52 -13.60
CA SER A 254 12.05 9.59 -14.55
C SER A 254 12.64 10.80 -13.83
N SER A 255 13.36 11.65 -14.55
CA SER A 255 13.89 12.90 -13.96
C SER A 255 12.79 13.76 -13.36
N GLU A 256 11.63 13.80 -14.01
CA GLU A 256 10.45 14.54 -13.55
C GLU A 256 9.93 13.99 -12.22
N GLU A 257 9.80 12.66 -12.09
CA GLU A 257 9.37 12.03 -10.83
C GLU A 257 10.38 12.24 -9.69
N VAL A 258 11.68 12.23 -9.98
CA VAL A 258 12.72 12.52 -8.96
C VAL A 258 12.63 13.98 -8.51
N ASP A 259 12.44 14.91 -9.44
CA ASP A 259 12.33 16.34 -9.14
C ASP A 259 11.04 16.65 -8.36
N GLU A 260 9.90 16.04 -8.73
CA GLU A 260 8.66 16.14 -7.96
C GLU A 260 8.83 15.60 -6.53
N MET A 261 9.48 14.45 -6.38
CA MET A 261 9.77 13.87 -5.07
C MET A 261 10.70 14.78 -4.24
N TRP A 262 11.74 15.33 -4.86
CA TRP A 262 12.63 16.29 -4.21
C TRP A 262 11.87 17.52 -3.71
N MET A 263 11.01 18.09 -4.55
CA MET A 263 10.23 19.28 -4.21
C MET A 263 9.22 19.02 -3.09
N ALA A 264 8.69 17.81 -2.99
CA ALA A 264 7.78 17.41 -1.92
C ALA A 264 8.50 17.13 -0.57
N MET A 265 9.75 16.66 -0.62
CA MET A 265 10.47 16.16 0.55
C MET A 265 11.49 17.14 1.13
N ARG A 266 11.97 18.11 0.34
CA ARG A 266 13.01 19.04 0.78
C ARG A 266 12.49 20.01 1.82
N ASP A 267 13.33 20.33 2.78
CA ASP A 267 13.12 21.47 3.67
C ASP A 267 13.35 22.78 2.89
N PRO A 268 12.36 23.70 2.84
CA PRO A 268 12.51 24.96 2.10
C PRO A 268 13.61 25.88 2.64
N GLU A 269 14.05 25.71 3.90
CA GLU A 269 15.11 26.54 4.48
C GLU A 269 16.51 26.03 4.15
N THR A 270 16.70 24.71 4.17
CA THR A 270 18.03 24.10 4.04
C THR A 270 18.29 23.41 2.70
N ASP A 271 17.26 23.26 1.87
CA ASP A 271 17.29 22.55 0.58
C ASP A 271 17.84 21.12 0.71
N ARG A 272 17.44 20.44 1.79
CA ARG A 272 17.90 19.09 2.16
C ARG A 272 16.73 18.24 2.61
N ILE A 273 16.85 16.92 2.42
CA ILE A 273 15.87 15.95 2.92
C ILE A 273 16.43 15.29 4.18
N TYR A 274 15.84 15.59 5.34
CA TYR A 274 16.13 14.91 6.60
C TYR A 274 15.29 13.63 6.71
N TYR A 275 15.87 12.52 6.26
CA TYR A 275 15.14 11.26 6.08
C TYR A 275 14.64 10.59 7.37
N ARG A 276 15.15 10.97 8.55
CA ARG A 276 14.65 10.44 9.83
C ARG A 276 13.23 10.87 10.11
N ASP A 277 12.96 12.16 9.95
CA ASP A 277 11.63 12.71 10.16
C ASP A 277 10.67 12.18 9.09
N PHE A 278 11.18 11.96 7.87
CA PHE A 278 10.40 11.46 6.75
C PHE A 278 10.05 9.97 6.86
N ALA A 279 10.97 9.12 7.33
CA ALA A 279 10.70 7.70 7.57
C ALA A 279 9.57 7.50 8.60
N ASP A 280 9.56 8.34 9.64
CA ASP A 280 8.53 8.36 10.67
C ASP A 280 7.16 8.74 10.10
N VAL A 281 7.11 9.73 9.20
CA VAL A 281 5.89 10.15 8.50
C VAL A 281 5.37 9.04 7.59
N LEU A 282 6.24 8.49 6.72
CA LEU A 282 5.89 7.42 5.77
C LEU A 282 5.41 6.13 6.44
N ALA A 283 5.87 5.84 7.65
CA ALA A 283 5.44 4.67 8.41
C ALA A 283 4.05 4.85 9.08
N ARG A 284 3.59 6.09 9.28
CA ARG A 284 2.39 6.41 10.08
C ARG A 284 1.20 6.90 9.26
N GLU A 285 1.46 7.71 8.24
CA GLU A 285 0.45 8.24 7.30
C GLU A 285 0.28 7.28 6.15
#